data_AF-A0A9D5GTC9-F1
#
_entry.id   AF-A0A9D5GTC9-F1
#
_cell.length_a   1.000
_cell.length_b   1.000
_cell.length_c   1.000
_cell.angle_alpha   90.00
_cell.angle_beta   90.00
_cell.angle_gamma   90.00
#
_symmetry.space_group_name_H-M   'P 1'
#
loop_
_entity.id
_entity.type
_entity.pdbx_description
1 polymer ?
#
loop_
_entity_poly.entity_id
_entity_poly.type
_entity_poly.pdbx_seq_one_letter_code
_entity_poly.pdbx_strand_id
1 'polypeptide(L)'
;GFRSMDPPFFVFTAVNRDVSWRVFHVFDDGGLSVFAATDIVPEDNRDSLKIIAEDATLAGYVRAWRKPGWLAPQSSPHENRWFGFNPVPEEYDWADQVSGPVKTRYYIDAVSGADAADALPVKRPEIANNHLDYMLTWYGLALALLVIYGILHQREGRLTLTWK
;
A
#
# COMPACT_ATOMS: atom_id res chain seq x y z
N GLY A 1 -23.67 9.61 11.84
CA GLY A 1 -22.80 10.63 12.43
C GLY A 1 -21.57 9.93 12.92
N PHE A 2 -20.40 10.35 12.45
CA PHE A 2 -19.19 9.54 12.52
C PHE A 2 -18.49 9.66 13.88
N ARG A 3 -18.16 8.54 14.56
CA ARG A 3 -17.44 8.56 15.86
C ARG A 3 -16.16 7.73 15.83
N SER A 4 -15.01 8.36 16.10
CA SER A 4 -13.72 7.67 16.34
C SER A 4 -13.67 7.17 17.80
N MET A 5 -13.87 5.87 18.03
CA MET A 5 -13.95 5.30 19.39
C MET A 5 -12.65 4.66 19.89
N ASP A 6 -11.79 4.21 18.98
CA ASP A 6 -10.59 3.42 19.29
C ASP A 6 -9.29 4.16 18.92
N PRO A 7 -8.14 3.81 19.53
CA PRO A 7 -6.85 4.43 19.20
C PRO A 7 -6.53 4.29 17.70
N PRO A 8 -5.97 5.33 17.07
CA PRO A 8 -5.65 5.29 15.64
C PRO A 8 -4.46 4.38 15.36
N PHE A 9 -4.36 3.92 14.10
CA PHE A 9 -3.19 3.21 13.59
C PHE A 9 -2.32 4.13 12.75
N PHE A 10 -0.99 4.08 12.96
CA PHE A 10 -0.05 4.93 12.23
C PHE A 10 0.70 4.14 11.15
N VAL A 11 0.39 4.45 9.89
CA VAL A 11 1.07 3.85 8.74
C VAL A 11 2.15 4.79 8.25
N PHE A 12 3.38 4.30 8.21
CA PHE A 12 4.56 5.02 7.75
C PHE A 12 4.34 5.60 6.35
N THR A 13 4.71 6.87 6.20
CA THR A 13 4.82 7.57 4.93
C THR A 13 5.99 8.55 5.00
N ALA A 14 6.28 9.22 3.88
CA ALA A 14 7.31 10.23 3.83
C ALA A 14 6.81 11.45 3.07
N VAL A 15 6.95 12.63 3.68
CA VAL A 15 6.64 13.92 3.06
C VAL A 15 7.93 14.72 3.05
N ASN A 16 8.34 15.22 1.88
CA ASN A 16 9.59 15.99 1.73
C ASN A 16 10.86 15.31 2.26
N ARG A 17 10.89 13.97 2.27
CA ARG A 17 11.95 13.09 2.85
C ARG A 17 11.97 12.99 4.37
N ASP A 18 11.04 13.63 5.05
CA ASP A 18 10.86 13.50 6.49
C ASP A 18 9.87 12.37 6.80
N VAL A 19 10.06 11.73 7.97
CA VAL A 19 9.16 10.69 8.46
C VAL A 19 7.83 11.32 8.79
N SER A 20 6.76 10.70 8.28
CA SER A 20 5.39 11.10 8.57
C SER A 20 4.52 9.86 8.69
N TRP A 21 3.32 10.04 9.23
CA TRP A 21 2.38 8.97 9.49
C TRP A 21 1.06 9.29 8.87
N ARG A 22 0.59 8.38 8.03
CA ARG A 22 -0.79 8.36 7.61
C ARG A 22 -1.63 7.73 8.72
N VAL A 23 -2.64 8.47 9.18
CA VAL A 23 -3.45 8.06 10.32
C VAL A 23 -4.68 7.29 9.85
N PHE A 24 -4.95 6.15 10.47
CA PHE A 24 -6.14 5.34 10.22
C PHE A 24 -7.02 5.34 11.46
N HIS A 25 -8.27 5.72 11.29
CA HIS A 25 -9.28 5.59 12.35
C HIS A 25 -10.33 4.58 11.95
N VAL A 26 -10.99 4.00 12.95
CA VAL A 26 -12.23 3.27 12.72
C VAL A 26 -13.37 4.25 12.65
N PHE A 27 -14.16 3.99 11.63
CA PHE A 27 -15.30 4.73 11.29
C PHE A 27 -16.54 3.77 11.35
N ASP A 28 -17.44 3.85 12.37
CA ASP A 28 -18.84 3.34 12.40
C ASP A 28 -20.00 4.32 12.01
N ASP A 29 -20.94 3.87 11.15
CA ASP A 29 -22.19 4.58 10.80
C ASP A 29 -23.48 3.83 11.24
N GLY A 30 -23.41 3.07 12.35
CA GLY A 30 -24.55 2.35 12.93
C GLY A 30 -24.92 1.02 12.27
N GLY A 31 -24.28 0.67 11.14
CA GLY A 31 -24.46 -0.63 10.47
C GLY A 31 -23.21 -1.19 9.80
N LEU A 32 -22.22 -0.35 9.49
CA LEU A 32 -20.95 -0.75 8.92
C LEU A 32 -19.82 0.05 9.58
N SER A 33 -18.89 -0.66 10.20
CA SER A 33 -17.59 -0.10 10.59
C SER A 33 -16.55 -0.34 9.50
N VAL A 34 -15.82 0.70 9.13
CA VAL A 34 -14.72 0.67 8.15
C VAL A 34 -13.51 1.43 8.67
N PHE A 35 -12.31 1.12 8.18
CA PHE A 35 -11.17 1.98 8.40
C PHE A 35 -11.15 3.12 7.38
N ALA A 36 -10.80 4.32 7.82
CA ALA A 36 -10.50 5.43 6.92
C ALA A 36 -9.12 6.02 7.21
N ALA A 37 -8.35 6.21 6.13
CA ALA A 37 -7.04 6.83 6.14
C ALA A 37 -7.22 8.34 5.94
N THR A 38 -6.97 9.12 6.98
CA THR A 38 -7.25 10.56 7.04
C THR A 38 -5.96 11.37 6.80
N ASP A 39 -5.57 12.19 7.77
CA ASP A 39 -4.49 13.15 7.67
C ASP A 39 -3.11 12.47 7.70
N ILE A 40 -2.12 13.25 7.27
CA ILE A 40 -0.70 12.91 7.43
C ILE A 40 -0.13 13.78 8.54
N VAL A 41 0.51 13.13 9.51
CA VAL A 41 1.05 13.76 10.70
C VAL A 41 2.56 13.54 10.73
N PRO A 42 3.39 14.59 10.86
CA PRO A 42 4.84 14.44 11.05
C PRO A 42 5.17 13.63 12.31
N GLU A 43 6.34 12.97 12.34
CA GLU A 43 6.81 12.21 13.52
C GLU A 43 6.66 13.00 14.83
N ASP A 44 7.13 14.25 14.84
CA ASP A 44 7.14 15.11 16.04
C ASP A 44 5.74 15.40 16.60
N ASN A 45 4.70 15.25 15.78
CA ASN A 45 3.30 15.51 16.16
C ASN A 45 2.48 14.23 16.34
N ARG A 46 3.11 13.05 16.24
CA ARG A 46 2.43 11.76 16.32
C ARG A 46 1.65 11.59 17.62
N ASP A 47 2.30 11.88 18.75
CA ASP A 47 1.73 11.69 20.10
C ASP A 47 0.81 12.83 20.53
N SER A 48 0.87 13.99 19.84
CA SER A 48 0.05 15.16 20.13
C SER A 48 -1.24 15.22 19.32
N LEU A 49 -1.46 14.23 18.45
CA LEU A 49 -2.66 14.15 17.62
C LEU A 49 -3.90 14.02 18.51
N LYS A 50 -4.72 15.07 18.51
CA LYS A 50 -6.06 15.00 19.11
C LYS A 50 -6.96 14.23 18.15
N ILE A 51 -7.68 13.25 18.66
CA ILE A 51 -8.73 12.55 17.92
C ILE A 51 -9.81 13.60 17.59
N ILE A 52 -9.93 13.99 16.32
CA ILE A 52 -11.00 14.87 15.87
C ILE A 52 -11.97 14.04 15.02
N ALA A 53 -13.18 13.82 15.55
CA ALA A 53 -14.45 13.95 14.83
C ALA A 53 -15.58 13.37 15.69
N GLU A 54 -16.41 14.25 16.26
CA GLU A 54 -17.84 13.95 16.39
C GLU A 54 -18.51 14.58 15.15
N ASP A 55 -19.28 13.78 14.42
CA ASP A 55 -20.14 14.19 13.29
C ASP A 55 -19.45 14.77 12.04
N ALA A 56 -18.35 14.18 11.58
CA ALA A 56 -17.76 14.50 10.27
C ALA A 56 -18.26 13.54 9.18
N THR A 57 -18.90 14.07 8.12
CA THR A 57 -19.14 13.31 6.89
C THR A 57 -17.81 13.19 6.13
N LEU A 58 -17.42 11.97 5.77
CA LEU A 58 -16.14 11.67 5.12
C LEU A 58 -16.36 11.07 3.74
N ALA A 59 -15.85 11.73 2.70
CA ALA A 59 -15.78 11.17 1.36
C ALA A 59 -14.34 10.76 1.00
N GLY A 60 -14.21 9.65 0.27
CA GLY A 60 -12.91 9.14 -0.15
C GLY A 60 -13.01 8.01 -1.16
N TYR A 61 -11.86 7.48 -1.56
CA TYR A 61 -11.79 6.35 -2.50
C TYR A 61 -11.68 5.05 -1.73
N VAL A 62 -12.43 4.03 -2.17
CA VAL A 62 -12.26 2.68 -1.64
C VAL A 62 -10.95 2.10 -2.17
N ARG A 63 -10.09 1.65 -1.25
CA ARG A 63 -8.84 0.96 -1.56
C ARG A 63 -8.90 -0.46 -1.03
N ALA A 64 -8.60 -1.43 -1.90
CA ALA A 64 -8.49 -2.82 -1.50
C ALA A 64 -7.25 -3.04 -0.62
N TRP A 65 -7.37 -3.97 0.33
CA TRP A 65 -6.22 -4.48 1.07
C TRP A 65 -5.22 -5.13 0.11
N ARG A 66 -3.92 -4.93 0.37
CA ARG A 66 -2.83 -5.51 -0.41
C ARG A 66 -1.90 -6.24 0.53
N LYS A 67 -1.63 -7.52 0.21
CA LYS A 67 -0.62 -8.31 0.93
C LYS A 67 0.75 -7.62 0.78
N PRO A 68 1.47 -7.35 1.88
CA PRO A 68 2.85 -6.87 1.80
C PRO A 68 3.73 -7.84 1.02
N GLY A 69 4.66 -7.29 0.23
CA GLY A 69 5.66 -8.09 -0.46
C GLY A 69 6.69 -8.69 0.52
N TRP A 70 7.38 -9.73 0.09
CA TRP A 70 8.40 -10.42 0.90
C TRP A 70 9.61 -9.55 1.29
N LEU A 71 9.86 -8.45 0.57
CA LEU A 71 10.90 -7.45 0.88
C LEU A 71 10.33 -6.22 1.61
N ALA A 72 9.05 -6.20 1.98
CA ALA A 72 8.47 -5.08 2.69
C ALA A 72 9.07 -4.96 4.09
N PRO A 73 9.25 -3.74 4.63
CA PRO A 73 9.65 -3.56 6.02
C PRO A 73 8.67 -4.23 6.98
N GLN A 74 9.17 -4.79 8.06
CA GLN A 74 8.35 -5.40 9.10
C GLN A 74 7.65 -4.33 9.94
N SER A 75 6.36 -4.53 10.19
CA SER A 75 5.59 -3.65 11.08
C SER A 75 5.78 -4.07 12.53
N SER A 76 5.61 -3.12 13.46
CA SER A 76 5.81 -3.31 14.89
C SER A 76 4.51 -2.97 15.64
N PRO A 77 3.67 -3.99 15.96
CA PRO A 77 2.39 -3.77 16.63
C PRO A 77 2.52 -3.02 17.95
N HIS A 78 3.50 -3.38 18.78
CA HIS A 78 3.72 -2.77 20.10
C HIS A 78 4.07 -1.28 20.05
N GLU A 79 4.63 -0.82 18.94
CA GLU A 79 4.99 0.59 18.75
C GLU A 79 3.98 1.31 17.85
N ASN A 80 2.88 0.64 17.47
CA ASN A 80 1.88 1.13 16.53
C ASN A 80 2.49 1.67 15.23
N ARG A 81 3.53 0.99 14.73
CA ARG A 81 4.32 1.39 13.56
C ARG A 81 4.07 0.41 12.42
N TRP A 82 3.35 0.85 11.41
CA TRP A 82 2.89 -0.01 10.32
C TRP A 82 3.45 0.43 8.98
N PHE A 83 3.69 -0.50 8.06
CA PHE A 83 4.16 -0.20 6.69
C PHE A 83 3.10 -0.49 5.62
N GLY A 84 1.85 -0.66 6.04
CA GLY A 84 0.70 -0.87 5.19
C GLY A 84 -0.59 -0.92 6.02
N PHE A 85 -1.73 -0.95 5.33
CA PHE A 85 -3.02 -1.17 5.98
C PHE A 85 -3.16 -2.64 6.40
N ASN A 86 -3.39 -2.89 7.68
CA ASN A 86 -3.50 -4.23 8.29
C ASN A 86 -2.49 -5.25 7.69
N PRO A 87 -1.16 -5.01 7.83
CA PRO A 87 -0.16 -5.68 7.02
C PRO A 87 0.13 -7.12 7.46
N VAL A 88 -0.16 -7.46 8.71
CA VAL A 88 0.11 -8.77 9.32
C VAL A 88 -1.14 -9.36 9.97
N PRO A 89 -2.25 -9.54 9.22
CA PRO A 89 -3.53 -9.95 9.81
C PRO A 89 -3.52 -11.35 10.45
N GLU A 90 -2.53 -12.19 10.12
CA GLU A 90 -2.36 -13.50 10.72
C GLU A 90 -1.71 -13.45 12.12
N GLU A 91 -0.94 -12.39 12.42
CA GLU A 91 -0.26 -12.19 13.70
C GLU A 91 -0.98 -11.16 14.57
N TYR A 92 -1.46 -10.08 13.95
CA TYR A 92 -2.12 -8.97 14.61
C TYR A 92 -3.14 -8.33 13.65
N ASP A 93 -4.40 -8.77 13.73
CA ASP A 93 -5.49 -8.20 12.95
C ASP A 93 -6.00 -6.92 13.62
N TRP A 94 -6.00 -5.81 12.88
CA TRP A 94 -6.57 -4.55 13.35
C TRP A 94 -8.06 -4.67 13.70
N ALA A 95 -8.79 -5.62 13.09
CA ALA A 95 -10.19 -5.86 13.42
C ALA A 95 -10.40 -6.30 14.88
N ASP A 96 -9.43 -7.00 15.47
CA ASP A 96 -9.52 -7.51 16.84
C ASP A 96 -9.20 -6.44 17.90
N GLN A 97 -8.68 -5.29 17.45
CA GLN A 97 -8.21 -4.20 18.32
C GLN A 97 -9.23 -3.07 18.48
N VAL A 98 -10.38 -3.21 17.83
CA VAL A 98 -11.38 -2.16 17.73
C VAL A 98 -12.73 -2.70 18.19
N SER A 99 -13.57 -1.79 18.67
CA SER A 99 -14.84 -2.15 19.27
C SER A 99 -15.87 -2.48 18.20
N GLY A 100 -16.13 -3.77 17.97
CA GLY A 100 -17.21 -4.24 17.09
C GLY A 100 -16.76 -4.65 15.68
N PRO A 101 -17.70 -5.04 14.81
CA PRO A 101 -17.39 -5.67 13.53
C PRO A 101 -16.93 -4.66 12.48
N VAL A 102 -15.62 -4.61 12.20
CA VAL A 102 -15.02 -3.75 11.16
C VAL A 102 -14.56 -4.53 9.93
N LYS A 103 -14.53 -3.89 8.76
CA LYS A 103 -13.96 -4.47 7.53
C LYS A 103 -12.47 -4.16 7.39
N THR A 104 -11.66 -5.20 7.16
CA THR A 104 -10.21 -5.09 6.90
C THR A 104 -9.80 -5.51 5.48
N ARG A 105 -10.76 -5.89 4.63
CA ARG A 105 -10.49 -6.20 3.20
C ARG A 105 -10.35 -4.97 2.33
N TYR A 106 -10.80 -3.82 2.82
CA TYR A 106 -10.68 -2.53 2.16
C TYR A 106 -10.71 -1.43 3.23
N TYR A 107 -10.31 -0.22 2.82
CA TYR A 107 -10.40 0.99 3.63
C TYR A 107 -10.79 2.17 2.73
N ILE A 108 -11.18 3.28 3.36
CA ILE A 108 -11.46 4.54 2.67
C ILE A 108 -10.23 5.43 2.71
N ASP A 109 -9.68 5.76 1.54
CA ASP A 109 -8.64 6.77 1.32
C ASP A 109 -9.34 8.14 1.27
N ALA A 110 -9.51 8.74 2.46
CA ALA A 110 -10.31 9.95 2.62
C ALA A 110 -9.64 11.18 2.01
N VAL A 111 -10.46 12.08 1.47
CA VAL A 111 -10.00 13.35 0.92
C VAL A 111 -10.38 14.47 1.88
N SER A 112 -9.37 15.17 2.39
CA SER A 112 -9.58 16.30 3.30
C SER A 112 -10.47 17.37 2.63
N GLY A 113 -11.51 17.79 3.34
CA GLY A 113 -12.48 18.78 2.86
C GLY A 113 -13.54 18.26 1.88
N ALA A 114 -13.55 16.96 1.55
CA ALA A 114 -14.63 16.35 0.76
C ALA A 114 -15.67 15.73 1.69
N ASP A 115 -16.90 16.23 1.60
CA ASP A 115 -18.07 15.79 2.36
C ASP A 115 -19.02 14.89 1.55
N ALA A 116 -18.87 14.85 0.22
CA ALA A 116 -19.66 14.02 -0.67
C ALA A 116 -18.84 13.47 -1.86
N ALA A 117 -19.37 12.44 -2.51
CA ALA A 117 -18.69 11.73 -3.59
C ALA A 117 -18.48 12.58 -4.86
N ASP A 118 -19.35 13.56 -5.09
CA ASP A 118 -19.27 14.53 -6.19
C ASP A 118 -18.16 15.58 -5.99
N ALA A 119 -17.73 15.81 -4.74
CA ALA A 119 -16.57 16.64 -4.41
C ALA A 119 -15.23 15.92 -4.62
N LEU A 120 -15.22 14.61 -4.89
CA LEU A 120 -13.99 13.86 -5.08
C LEU A 120 -13.35 14.16 -6.45
N PRO A 121 -12.05 14.49 -6.50
CA PRO A 121 -11.37 14.68 -7.78
C PRO A 121 -11.35 13.37 -8.59
N VAL A 122 -11.37 13.46 -9.92
CA VAL A 122 -11.22 12.24 -10.73
C VAL A 122 -9.76 11.77 -10.65
N LYS A 123 -9.51 10.65 -9.97
CA LYS A 123 -8.18 10.00 -9.95
C LYS A 123 -8.04 9.06 -11.15
N ARG A 124 -6.88 9.09 -11.81
CA ARG A 124 -6.53 8.07 -12.80
C ARG A 124 -6.29 6.74 -12.09
N PRO A 125 -6.81 5.61 -12.60
CA PRO A 125 -6.52 4.30 -12.05
C PRO A 125 -5.01 4.05 -12.00
N GLU A 126 -4.53 3.49 -10.88
CA GLU A 126 -3.16 2.97 -10.79
C GLU A 126 -3.05 1.71 -11.65
N ILE A 127 -2.46 1.84 -12.83
CA ILE A 127 -2.16 0.70 -13.72
C ILE A 127 -0.86 0.06 -13.23
N ALA A 128 -0.83 -1.27 -13.08
CA ALA A 128 0.36 -1.99 -12.67
C ALA A 128 1.52 -1.72 -13.65
N ASN A 129 2.65 -1.23 -13.12
CA ASN A 129 3.86 -0.99 -13.91
C ASN A 129 4.66 -2.30 -14.04
N ASN A 130 4.29 -3.12 -15.01
CA ASN A 130 4.97 -4.39 -15.31
C ASN A 130 6.03 -4.22 -16.41
N HIS A 131 6.52 -3.00 -16.67
CA HIS A 131 7.46 -2.75 -17.77
C HIS A 131 8.77 -3.53 -17.62
N LEU A 132 9.31 -3.62 -16.39
CA LEU A 132 10.52 -4.38 -16.12
C LEU A 132 10.35 -5.88 -16.42
N ASP A 133 9.21 -6.46 -16.04
CA ASP A 133 8.92 -7.88 -16.28
C ASP A 133 8.86 -8.21 -17.77
N TYR A 134 8.24 -7.32 -18.56
CA TYR A 134 8.25 -7.42 -20.01
C TYR A 134 9.66 -7.29 -20.57
N MET A 135 10.44 -6.31 -20.11
CA MET A 135 11.83 -6.16 -20.53
C MET A 135 12.62 -7.44 -20.24
N LEU A 136 12.55 -8.00 -19.04
CA LEU A 136 13.23 -9.23 -18.67
C LEU A 136 12.83 -10.42 -19.55
N THR A 137 11.54 -10.54 -19.87
CA THR A 137 11.04 -11.59 -20.76
C THR A 137 11.62 -11.45 -22.17
N TRP A 138 11.58 -10.25 -22.75
CA TRP A 138 12.08 -9.99 -24.10
C TRP A 138 13.59 -10.13 -24.22
N TYR A 139 14.35 -9.56 -23.28
CA TYR A 139 15.80 -9.70 -23.26
C TYR A 139 16.23 -11.13 -22.92
N GLY A 140 15.49 -11.84 -22.07
CA GLY A 140 15.70 -13.26 -21.80
C GLY A 140 15.51 -14.13 -23.03
N LEU A 141 14.43 -13.91 -23.80
CA LEU A 141 14.18 -14.61 -25.06
C LEU A 141 15.27 -14.31 -26.10
N ALA A 142 15.67 -13.04 -26.23
CA ALA A 142 16.74 -12.63 -27.13
C ALA A 142 18.08 -13.31 -26.77
N LEU A 143 18.44 -13.34 -25.48
CA LEU A 143 19.64 -14.02 -24.99
C LEU A 143 19.59 -15.53 -25.28
N ALA A 144 18.46 -16.19 -25.03
CA ALA A 144 18.28 -17.61 -25.34
C ALA A 144 18.48 -17.90 -26.82
N LEU A 145 17.93 -17.05 -27.71
CA LEU A 145 18.13 -17.16 -29.15
C LEU A 145 19.59 -16.95 -29.55
N LEU A 146 20.29 -15.99 -28.94
CA LEU A 146 21.73 -15.77 -29.18
C LEU A 146 22.58 -16.98 -28.76
N VAL A 147 22.26 -17.59 -27.61
CA VAL A 147 22.93 -18.81 -27.14
C VAL A 147 22.71 -19.98 -28.11
N ILE A 148 21.46 -20.22 -28.52
CA ILE A 148 21.12 -21.27 -29.50
C ILE A 148 21.85 -21.02 -30.82
N TYR A 149 21.80 -19.77 -31.32
CA TYR A 149 22.49 -19.36 -32.53
C TYR A 149 24.00 -19.65 -32.45
N GLY A 150 24.64 -19.25 -31.34
CA GLY A 150 26.06 -19.47 -31.11
C GLY A 150 26.44 -20.95 -31.08
N ILE A 151 25.66 -21.78 -30.37
CA ILE A 151 25.88 -23.24 -30.31
C ILE A 151 25.75 -23.87 -31.70
N LEU A 152 24.71 -23.52 -32.46
CA LEU A 152 24.50 -24.07 -33.81
C LEU A 152 25.66 -23.71 -34.74
N HIS A 153 26.11 -22.45 -34.73
CA HIS A 153 27.18 -21.99 -35.62
C HIS A 153 28.58 -22.49 -35.22
N GLN A 154 28.83 -22.71 -33.93
CA GLN A 154 30.03 -23.41 -33.48
C GLN A 154 30.05 -24.87 -33.97
N ARG A 155 28.91 -25.57 -33.88
CA ARG A 155 28.80 -26.97 -34.34
C ARG A 155 28.99 -27.11 -35.85
N GLU A 156 28.56 -26.12 -36.64
CA GLU A 156 28.77 -26.09 -38.08
C GLU A 156 30.18 -25.59 -38.51
N GLY A 157 31.07 -25.29 -37.55
CA GLY A 157 32.41 -24.79 -37.85
C GLY A 157 32.46 -23.37 -38.42
N ARG A 158 31.35 -22.64 -38.36
CA ARG A 158 31.24 -21.24 -38.86
C ARG A 158 31.75 -20.21 -37.86
N LEU A 159 31.88 -20.59 -36.58
CA LEU A 159 32.47 -19.78 -35.52
C LEU A 159 33.67 -20.50 -34.92
N THR A 160 34.87 -20.16 -35.37
CA THR A 160 36.12 -20.59 -34.72
C THR A 160 36.40 -19.67 -33.53
N LEU A 161 36.12 -20.13 -32.30
CA LEU A 161 36.66 -19.47 -31.11
C LEU A 161 38.13 -19.86 -30.96
N THR A 162 39.02 -19.04 -31.51
CA THR A 162 40.44 -19.10 -31.20
C THR A 162 40.68 -18.37 -29.87
N TRP A 163 40.71 -19.11 -28.77
CA TRP A 163 41.26 -18.60 -27.52
C TRP A 163 42.79 -18.47 -27.68
N LYS A 164 43.33 -17.27 -27.39
CA LYS A 164 44.76 -17.01 -27.21
C LYS A 164 45.12 -17.04 -25.74
#